data_AF-A0A336L7L7-F1
#
_entry.id   AF-A0A336L7L7-F1
#
_cell.length_a   1.000
_cell.length_b   1.000
_cell.length_c   1.000
_cell.angle_alpha   90.00
_cell.angle_beta   90.00
_cell.angle_gamma   90.00
#
_symmetry.space_group_name_H-M   'P 1'
#
loop_
_entity.id
_entity.type
_entity.pdbx_description
1 polymer ?
#
loop_
_entity_poly.entity_id
_entity_poly.type
_entity_poly.pdbx_seq_one_letter_code
_entity_poly.pdbx_strand_id
1 'polypeptide(L)'
;MENKFGTKIFILDETLRGQKLKSIKLKHPGNDKQAVFLLCESRKEIYELLSFNEKHRSWFIDESVASNGQIYMPMIIDPLYIVLSYLVKCDPKKVQPIQHVLEDSEFHDIKYLMNVIDVKELKMVHQIGPEDINAFKYNESKALEWLKKKCLIVVEALKKSNVRTGQNVTSQTYVNVNGNSDENAYLLTAHGIVSEYISMELSTKLSSFMNIVDESKQVNGAKRKSIVDLENVNMKKSRLSDETNFKVNEPETKESKKAKQKNEKLAKAATGSKNILSFFNKKS
;
A
#
# COMPACT_ATOMS: atom_id res chain seq x y z
N MET A 1 19.11 -30.51 -9.01
CA MET A 1 19.03 -29.28 -8.21
C MET A 1 17.89 -28.44 -8.79
N GLU A 2 16.68 -28.61 -8.28
CA GLU A 2 15.54 -27.79 -8.69
C GLU A 2 15.82 -26.35 -8.30
N ASN A 3 15.77 -25.44 -9.27
CA ASN A 3 15.82 -24.01 -9.04
C ASN A 3 14.62 -23.62 -8.17
N LYS A 4 14.83 -23.57 -6.84
CA LYS A 4 13.87 -23.08 -5.83
C LYS A 4 13.60 -21.58 -5.92
N PHE A 5 13.96 -20.93 -7.02
CA PHE A 5 13.68 -19.53 -7.25
C PHE A 5 12.40 -19.44 -8.07
N GLY A 6 11.27 -19.29 -7.39
CA GLY A 6 10.02 -18.93 -8.06
C GLY A 6 10.20 -17.64 -8.86
N THR A 7 9.68 -17.61 -10.08
CA THR A 7 9.74 -16.44 -10.97
C THR A 7 9.11 -15.24 -10.27
N LYS A 8 9.78 -14.09 -10.29
CA LYS A 8 9.25 -12.83 -9.74
C LYS A 8 9.06 -11.83 -10.87
N ILE A 9 7.90 -11.20 -10.91
CA ILE A 9 7.57 -10.21 -11.93
C ILE A 9 7.74 -8.82 -11.34
N PHE A 10 8.49 -7.97 -12.03
CA PHE A 10 8.71 -6.58 -11.65
C PHE A 10 8.18 -5.65 -12.73
N ILE A 11 7.54 -4.55 -12.32
CA ILE A 11 7.29 -3.40 -13.19
C ILE A 11 8.36 -2.37 -12.86
N LEU A 12 9.31 -2.17 -13.78
CA LEU A 12 10.42 -1.24 -13.60
C LEU A 12 10.23 -0.03 -14.50
N ASP A 13 10.62 1.15 -14.00
CA ASP A 13 10.82 2.31 -14.85
C ASP A 13 11.93 2.01 -15.89
N GLU A 14 11.72 2.41 -17.14
CA GLU A 14 12.67 2.19 -18.22
C GLU A 14 14.06 2.79 -17.91
N THR A 15 14.10 3.88 -17.16
CA THR A 15 15.34 4.54 -16.72
C THR A 15 16.18 3.69 -15.75
N LEU A 16 15.61 2.63 -15.17
CA LEU A 16 16.33 1.65 -14.35
C LEU A 16 17.00 0.55 -15.17
N ARG A 17 16.73 0.48 -16.47
CA ARG A 17 17.31 -0.54 -17.35
C ARG A 17 18.84 -0.40 -17.39
N GLY A 18 19.53 -1.50 -17.08
CA GLY A 18 20.99 -1.55 -17.03
C GLY A 18 21.62 -0.90 -15.78
N GLN A 19 20.82 -0.34 -14.87
CA GLN A 19 21.31 0.18 -13.60
C GLN A 19 21.58 -0.96 -12.61
N LYS A 20 22.64 -0.80 -11.81
CA LYS A 20 22.93 -1.74 -10.72
C LYS A 20 22.10 -1.37 -9.50
N LEU A 21 21.16 -2.25 -9.15
CA LEU A 21 20.31 -2.10 -7.98
C LEU A 21 20.78 -3.02 -6.85
N LYS A 22 20.93 -2.46 -5.66
CA LYS A 22 21.28 -3.20 -4.45
C LYS A 22 20.04 -3.35 -3.57
N SER A 23 19.60 -4.58 -3.35
CA SER A 23 18.52 -4.86 -2.40
C SER A 23 19.04 -4.78 -0.96
N ILE A 24 18.32 -4.04 -0.13
CA ILE A 24 18.61 -3.85 1.30
C ILE A 24 17.32 -4.01 2.11
N LYS A 25 17.46 -4.33 3.40
CA LYS A 25 16.32 -4.43 4.33
C LYS A 25 16.41 -3.36 5.40
N LEU A 26 15.36 -2.55 5.51
CA LEU A 26 15.27 -1.46 6.50
C LEU A 26 13.92 -1.52 7.22
N LYS A 27 13.80 -0.72 8.29
CA LYS A 27 12.50 -0.41 8.92
C LYS A 27 11.69 0.51 8.02
N HIS A 28 10.41 0.17 7.82
CA HIS A 28 9.47 1.05 7.17
C HIS A 28 9.22 2.29 8.05
N PRO A 29 9.33 3.53 7.51
CA PRO A 29 9.38 4.74 8.33
C PRO A 29 8.10 5.03 9.13
N GLY A 30 6.94 4.55 8.66
CA GLY A 30 5.67 4.78 9.36
C GLY A 30 5.27 3.74 10.41
N ASN A 31 5.81 2.51 10.34
CA ASN A 31 5.32 1.40 11.17
C ASN A 31 6.42 0.48 11.74
N ASP A 32 7.69 0.78 11.45
CA ASP A 32 8.87 0.05 11.91
C ASP A 32 8.96 -1.43 11.53
N LYS A 33 8.04 -1.93 10.70
CA LYS A 33 8.11 -3.30 10.17
C LYS A 33 9.25 -3.40 9.16
N GLN A 34 9.80 -4.60 9.01
CA GLN A 34 10.78 -4.86 7.96
C GLN A 34 10.17 -4.60 6.57
N ALA A 35 10.83 -3.77 5.79
CA ALA A 35 10.55 -3.54 4.39
C ALA A 35 11.82 -3.75 3.54
N VAL A 36 11.61 -4.02 2.25
CA VAL A 36 12.71 -4.20 1.29
C VAL A 36 12.82 -2.94 0.44
N PHE A 37 14.04 -2.43 0.32
CA PHE A 37 14.35 -1.29 -0.54
C PHE A 37 15.39 -1.69 -1.58
N LEU A 38 15.40 -0.99 -2.70
CA LEU A 38 16.42 -1.08 -3.74
C LEU A 38 17.18 0.25 -3.80
N LEU A 39 18.50 0.20 -3.66
CA LEU A 39 19.37 1.37 -3.81
C LEU A 39 19.96 1.41 -5.21
N CYS A 40 19.91 2.59 -5.83
CA CYS A 40 20.60 2.92 -7.06
C CYS A 40 21.68 3.98 -6.76
N GLU A 41 22.90 3.53 -6.45
CA GLU A 41 24.00 4.43 -6.05
C GLU A 41 24.43 5.38 -7.19
N SER A 42 24.34 4.94 -8.45
CA SER A 42 24.67 5.77 -9.62
C SER A 42 23.75 6.98 -9.76
N ARG A 43 22.49 6.85 -9.33
CA ARG A 43 21.48 7.91 -9.41
C ARG A 43 21.21 8.60 -8.08
N LYS A 44 21.82 8.13 -6.99
CA LYS A 44 21.53 8.55 -5.61
C LYS A 44 20.03 8.45 -5.27
N GLU A 45 19.43 7.34 -5.67
CA GLU A 45 18.00 7.10 -5.45
C GLU A 45 17.78 5.83 -4.63
N ILE A 46 16.69 5.84 -3.87
CA ILE A 46 16.18 4.68 -3.14
C ILE A 46 14.74 4.42 -3.57
N TYR A 47 14.43 3.13 -3.72
CA TYR A 47 13.12 2.66 -4.11
C TYR A 47 12.58 1.73 -3.03
N GLU A 48 11.37 1.97 -2.56
CA GLU A 48 10.63 1.00 -1.78
C GLU A 48 10.08 -0.10 -2.69
N LEU A 49 10.29 -1.37 -2.35
CA LEU A 49 9.77 -2.48 -3.12
C LEU A 49 8.36 -2.85 -2.64
N LEU A 50 7.35 -2.28 -3.29
CA LEU A 50 5.96 -2.63 -3.06
C LEU A 50 5.59 -3.92 -3.80
N SER A 51 4.57 -4.62 -3.30
CA SER A 51 4.00 -5.78 -3.98
C SER A 51 2.50 -5.70 -4.08
N PHE A 52 1.95 -5.85 -5.28
CA PHE A 52 0.54 -6.12 -5.49
C PHE A 52 0.31 -7.63 -5.40
N ASN A 53 -0.61 -8.06 -4.52
CA ASN A 53 -0.92 -9.47 -4.30
C ASN A 53 -2.42 -9.66 -4.09
N GLU A 54 -3.06 -10.34 -5.04
CA GLU A 54 -4.49 -10.69 -4.97
C GLU A 54 -4.66 -12.21 -4.95
N LYS A 55 -5.66 -12.70 -4.22
CA LYS A 55 -5.94 -14.14 -4.12
C LYS A 55 -6.32 -14.73 -5.48
N HIS A 56 -5.93 -15.99 -5.70
CA HIS A 56 -6.28 -16.76 -6.91
C HIS A 56 -5.77 -16.11 -8.22
N ARG A 57 -4.53 -15.61 -8.19
CA ARG A 57 -3.82 -15.09 -9.36
C ARG A 57 -2.58 -15.92 -9.67
N SER A 58 -2.28 -16.05 -10.96
CA SER A 58 -1.08 -16.68 -11.51
C SER A 58 -0.71 -15.98 -12.81
N TRP A 59 0.55 -16.10 -13.21
CA TRP A 59 1.03 -15.56 -14.49
C TRP A 59 1.34 -16.69 -15.45
N PHE A 60 0.95 -16.51 -16.71
CA PHE A 60 1.49 -17.28 -17.82
C PHE A 60 2.62 -16.46 -18.43
N ILE A 61 3.83 -17.02 -18.41
CA ILE A 61 5.06 -16.39 -18.87
C ILE A 61 5.65 -17.34 -19.91
N ASP A 62 5.48 -17.00 -21.17
CA ASP A 62 5.83 -17.86 -22.30
C ASP A 62 5.22 -19.27 -22.12
N GLU A 63 6.05 -20.31 -22.12
CA GLU A 63 5.66 -21.71 -21.93
C GLU A 63 5.63 -22.15 -20.45
N SER A 64 5.67 -21.20 -19.51
CA SER A 64 5.73 -21.47 -18.07
C SER A 64 4.60 -20.80 -17.30
N VAL A 65 4.27 -21.37 -16.13
CA VAL A 65 3.27 -20.80 -15.21
C VAL A 65 3.97 -20.41 -13.92
N ALA A 66 3.90 -19.12 -13.57
CA ALA A 66 4.29 -18.64 -12.25
C ALA A 66 3.05 -18.64 -11.35
N SER A 67 3.03 -19.54 -10.38
CA SER A 67 1.89 -19.72 -9.46
C SER A 67 1.72 -18.55 -8.49
N ASN A 68 2.76 -17.76 -8.25
CA ASN A 68 2.71 -16.53 -7.48
C ASN A 68 2.17 -15.38 -8.37
N GLY A 69 0.88 -15.08 -8.26
CA GLY A 69 0.26 -13.93 -8.95
C GLY A 69 0.70 -12.54 -8.46
N GLN A 70 1.87 -12.44 -7.83
CA GLN A 70 2.39 -11.19 -7.28
C GLN A 70 3.11 -10.37 -8.35
N ILE A 71 2.96 -9.05 -8.29
CA ILE A 71 3.78 -8.10 -9.05
C ILE A 71 4.54 -7.23 -8.06
N TYR A 72 5.83 -7.05 -8.27
CA TYR A 72 6.67 -6.15 -7.50
C TYR A 72 6.89 -4.83 -8.24
N MET A 73 6.83 -3.72 -7.51
CA MET A 73 6.93 -2.38 -8.06
C MET A 73 7.88 -1.56 -7.18
N PRO A 74 9.13 -1.30 -7.62
CA PRO A 74 9.99 -0.34 -6.95
C PRO A 74 9.44 1.07 -7.18
N MET A 75 8.99 1.70 -6.11
CA MET A 75 8.51 3.08 -6.11
C MET A 75 9.57 3.96 -5.47
N ILE A 76 9.90 5.08 -6.10
CA ILE A 76 10.86 6.04 -5.53
C ILE A 76 10.32 6.58 -4.20
N ILE A 77 11.17 6.58 -3.18
CA ILE A 77 10.86 7.12 -1.86
C ILE A 77 11.87 8.21 -1.53
N ASP A 78 11.40 9.29 -0.92
CA ASP A 78 12.29 10.31 -0.36
C ASP A 78 13.04 9.70 0.85
N PRO A 79 14.38 9.58 0.82
CA PRO A 79 15.18 9.03 1.93
C PRO A 79 14.90 9.70 3.27
N LEU A 80 14.43 10.96 3.25
CA LEU A 80 14.21 11.76 4.44
C LEU A 80 13.09 11.22 5.33
N TYR A 81 12.12 10.48 4.78
CA TYR A 81 11.13 9.76 5.60
C TYR A 81 11.80 8.71 6.49
N ILE A 82 12.79 7.99 5.95
CA ILE A 82 13.56 7.00 6.70
C ILE A 82 14.40 7.72 7.74
N VAL A 83 15.15 8.76 7.37
CA VAL A 83 15.99 9.51 8.33
C VAL A 83 15.15 10.10 9.47
N LEU A 84 13.99 10.67 9.14
CA LEU A 84 13.07 11.27 10.11
C LEU A 84 12.60 10.23 11.14
N SER A 85 12.32 8.99 10.73
CA SER A 85 11.88 7.94 11.66
C SER A 85 12.95 7.57 12.69
N TYR A 86 14.24 7.66 12.36
CA TYR A 86 15.34 7.50 13.32
C TYR A 86 15.55 8.75 14.19
N LEU A 87 15.49 9.95 13.59
CA LEU A 87 15.66 11.21 14.32
C LEU A 87 14.62 11.38 15.43
N VAL A 88 13.36 11.01 15.17
CA VAL A 88 12.27 11.10 16.15
C VAL A 88 12.52 10.21 17.38
N LYS A 89 13.25 9.10 17.21
CA LYS A 89 13.57 8.16 18.31
C LYS A 89 14.80 8.55 19.11
N CYS A 90 15.61 9.49 18.60
CA CYS A 90 16.78 9.99 19.29
C CYS A 90 16.37 10.89 20.47
N ASP A 91 17.25 10.98 21.48
CA ASP A 91 17.05 11.90 22.60
C ASP A 91 17.01 13.36 22.10
N PRO A 92 15.92 14.12 22.30
CA PRO A 92 15.80 15.49 21.81
C PRO A 92 16.82 16.45 22.42
N LYS A 93 17.52 16.07 23.50
CA LYS A 93 18.59 16.88 24.10
C LYS A 93 19.96 16.64 23.45
N LYS A 94 20.14 15.52 22.75
CA LYS A 94 21.42 15.15 22.14
C LYS A 94 21.51 15.67 20.72
N VAL A 95 22.72 16.06 20.35
CA VAL A 95 23.10 16.39 18.97
C VAL A 95 24.11 15.34 18.56
N GLN A 96 23.86 14.65 17.46
CA GLN A 96 24.69 13.51 17.03
C GLN A 96 24.95 13.58 15.52
N PRO A 97 26.11 13.10 15.04
CA PRO A 97 26.36 12.95 13.61
C PRO A 97 25.31 12.05 12.96
N ILE A 98 24.99 12.29 11.69
CA ILE A 98 23.99 11.49 10.96
C ILE A 98 24.34 9.99 10.96
N GLN A 99 25.62 9.64 10.93
CA GLN A 99 26.07 8.25 10.96
C GLN A 99 25.64 7.55 12.24
N HIS A 100 25.69 8.24 13.39
CA HIS A 100 25.27 7.70 14.68
C HIS A 100 23.75 7.64 14.81
N VAL A 101 23.02 8.55 14.14
CA VAL A 101 21.56 8.50 14.06
C VAL A 101 21.11 7.28 13.24
N LEU A 102 21.83 6.98 12.17
CA LEU A 102 21.58 5.86 11.25
C LEU A 102 22.32 4.59 11.67
N GLU A 103 22.27 4.25 12.95
CA GLU A 103 22.73 2.98 13.50
C GLU A 103 21.53 2.16 13.97
N ASP A 104 21.43 0.93 13.47
CA ASP A 104 20.39 -0.01 13.87
C ASP A 104 21.00 -1.41 14.10
N SER A 105 20.75 -1.98 15.28
CA SER A 105 21.29 -3.29 15.69
C SER A 105 20.58 -4.46 15.02
N GLU A 106 19.37 -4.27 14.51
CA GLU A 106 18.60 -5.29 13.79
C GLU A 106 18.79 -5.12 12.27
N PHE A 107 18.81 -3.88 11.79
CA PHE A 107 18.84 -3.53 10.37
C PHE A 107 20.14 -2.85 9.94
N HIS A 108 21.23 -3.61 9.95
CA HIS A 108 22.59 -3.15 9.60
C HIS A 108 22.77 -2.56 8.19
N ASP A 109 21.82 -2.79 7.27
CA ASP A 109 21.86 -2.23 5.92
C ASP A 109 21.59 -0.72 5.89
N ILE A 110 21.12 -0.12 6.99
CA ILE A 110 20.85 1.32 7.12
C ILE A 110 22.06 2.18 6.76
N LYS A 111 23.28 1.67 6.99
CA LYS A 111 24.53 2.34 6.61
C LYS A 111 24.64 2.65 5.12
N TYR A 112 23.98 1.88 4.25
CA TYR A 112 24.00 2.12 2.81
C TYR A 112 23.12 3.29 2.38
N LEU A 113 22.21 3.74 3.24
CA LEU A 113 21.37 4.91 2.97
C LEU A 113 22.25 6.18 2.81
N MET A 114 23.41 6.23 3.48
CA MET A 114 24.38 7.31 3.33
C MET A 114 24.96 7.44 1.91
N ASN A 115 24.88 6.40 1.08
CA ASN A 115 25.36 6.44 -0.30
C ASN A 115 24.40 7.20 -1.23
N VAL A 116 23.14 7.39 -0.81
CA VAL A 116 22.08 7.99 -1.63
C VAL A 116 21.54 9.30 -1.07
N ILE A 117 21.63 9.53 0.25
CA ILE A 117 21.18 10.78 0.86
C ILE A 117 22.08 11.96 0.40
N ASP A 118 21.45 13.05 -0.04
CA ASP A 118 22.11 14.35 -0.14
C ASP A 118 22.07 15.07 1.23
N VAL A 119 23.24 15.46 1.72
CA VAL A 119 23.39 16.23 2.97
C VAL A 119 22.58 17.54 2.93
N LYS A 120 22.38 18.12 1.75
CA LYS A 120 21.53 19.32 1.60
C LYS A 120 20.07 19.05 1.93
N GLU A 121 19.55 17.87 1.62
CA GLU A 121 18.18 17.48 1.94
C GLU A 121 18.00 17.26 3.44
N LEU A 122 19.03 16.73 4.11
CA LEU A 122 19.04 16.57 5.58
C LEU A 122 18.85 17.90 6.33
N LYS A 123 19.32 19.02 5.77
CA LYS A 123 19.15 20.36 6.37
C LYS A 123 17.68 20.73 6.59
N MET A 124 16.77 20.15 5.80
CA MET A 124 15.34 20.38 5.90
C MET A 124 14.76 19.86 7.23
N VAL A 125 15.38 18.84 7.85
CA VAL A 125 14.93 18.22 9.10
C VAL A 125 15.70 18.68 10.34
N HIS A 126 16.60 19.67 10.18
CA HIS A 126 17.40 20.38 11.20
C HIS A 126 18.83 19.87 11.39
N GLN A 127 19.78 20.62 10.82
CA GLN A 127 21.21 20.58 11.14
C GLN A 127 21.55 21.62 12.22
N ILE A 128 22.44 21.25 13.13
CA ILE A 128 23.04 22.13 14.15
C ILE A 128 24.55 22.17 13.93
N GLY A 129 25.12 23.37 13.91
CA GLY A 129 26.56 23.59 13.81
C GLY A 129 27.07 23.75 12.37
N PRO A 130 28.40 23.85 12.18
CA PRO A 130 29.03 24.03 10.89
C PRO A 130 28.82 22.83 9.95
N GLU A 131 28.90 23.07 8.65
CA GLU A 131 28.62 22.06 7.61
C GLU A 131 29.57 20.85 7.69
N ASP A 132 30.77 21.04 8.23
CA ASP A 132 31.79 19.98 8.30
C ASP A 132 31.47 18.89 9.32
N ILE A 133 30.71 19.21 10.38
CA ILE A 133 30.41 18.27 11.47
C ILE A 133 29.11 17.50 11.20
N ASN A 134 28.18 18.06 10.40
CA ASN A 134 26.89 17.44 10.06
C ASN A 134 26.18 16.83 11.28
N ALA A 135 26.06 17.64 12.33
CA ALA A 135 25.39 17.25 13.56
C ALA A 135 23.88 17.51 13.44
N PHE A 136 23.07 16.50 13.73
CA PHE A 136 21.62 16.56 13.59
C PHE A 136 20.94 16.41 14.95
N LYS A 137 19.77 17.04 15.04
CA LYS A 137 18.88 16.95 16.18
C LYS A 137 17.46 17.14 15.68
N TYR A 138 16.54 16.30 16.14
CA TYR A 138 15.14 16.41 15.79
C TYR A 138 14.57 17.78 16.17
N ASN A 139 13.90 18.43 15.20
CA ASN A 139 13.15 19.65 15.41
C ASN A 139 11.74 19.47 14.84
N GLU A 140 10.76 19.37 15.73
CA GLU A 140 9.37 19.12 15.36
C GLU A 140 8.79 20.20 14.43
N SER A 141 9.08 21.48 14.69
CA SER A 141 8.56 22.58 13.86
C SER A 141 9.04 22.50 12.41
N LYS A 142 10.35 22.26 12.20
CA LYS A 142 10.90 22.08 10.85
C LYS A 142 10.39 20.81 10.17
N ALA A 143 10.28 19.70 10.92
CA ALA A 143 9.73 18.46 10.40
C ALA A 143 8.28 18.62 9.93
N LEU A 144 7.44 19.31 10.72
CA LEU A 144 6.06 19.61 10.34
C LEU A 144 5.98 20.54 9.12
N GLU A 145 6.85 21.55 9.01
CA GLU A 145 6.90 22.42 7.84
C GLU A 145 7.32 21.64 6.57
N TRP A 146 8.30 20.76 6.67
CA TRP A 146 8.71 19.88 5.58
C TRP A 146 7.58 18.91 5.17
N LEU A 147 6.93 18.27 6.14
CA LEU A 147 5.79 17.38 5.88
C LEU A 147 4.60 18.12 5.23
N LYS A 148 4.33 19.36 5.65
CA LYS A 148 3.33 20.21 5.00
C LYS A 148 3.66 20.43 3.53
N LYS A 149 4.92 20.72 3.19
CA LYS A 149 5.37 20.85 1.79
C LYS A 149 5.18 19.54 1.03
N LYS A 150 5.46 18.38 1.64
CA LYS A 150 5.20 17.06 1.03
C LYS A 150 3.72 16.82 0.75
N CYS A 151 2.82 17.14 1.69
CA CYS A 151 1.39 17.05 1.45
C CYS A 151 0.96 17.92 0.25
N LEU A 152 1.46 19.14 0.13
CA LEU A 152 1.14 20.03 -0.99
C LEU A 152 1.62 19.48 -2.34
N ILE A 153 2.83 18.91 -2.39
CA ILE A 153 3.35 18.24 -3.60
C ILE A 153 2.43 17.07 -3.99
N VAL A 154 1.97 16.27 -3.02
CA VAL A 154 1.03 15.18 -3.28
C VAL A 154 -0.32 15.72 -3.80
N VAL A 155 -0.83 16.82 -3.25
CA VAL A 155 -2.04 17.48 -3.75
C VAL A 155 -1.88 17.89 -5.22
N GLU A 156 -0.76 18.52 -5.58
CA GLU A 156 -0.47 18.89 -6.97
C GLU A 156 -0.39 17.67 -7.89
N ALA A 157 0.25 16.60 -7.43
CA ALA A 157 0.34 15.34 -8.17
C ALA A 157 -1.03 14.68 -8.37
N LEU A 158 -1.89 14.66 -7.35
CA LEU A 158 -3.26 14.13 -7.42
C LEU A 158 -4.11 14.92 -8.42
N LYS A 159 -4.01 16.25 -8.39
CA LYS A 159 -4.69 17.13 -9.37
C LYS A 159 -4.19 16.88 -10.79
N LYS A 160 -2.87 16.79 -10.99
CA LYS A 160 -2.25 16.55 -12.30
C LYS A 160 -2.62 15.19 -12.88
N SER A 161 -2.73 14.17 -12.03
CA SER A 161 -3.11 12.81 -12.41
C SER A 161 -4.63 12.61 -12.54
N ASN A 162 -5.43 13.66 -12.36
CA ASN A 162 -6.90 13.63 -12.36
C ASN A 162 -7.47 12.55 -11.41
N VAL A 163 -6.78 12.31 -10.29
CA VAL A 163 -7.25 11.38 -9.26
C VAL A 163 -8.39 12.05 -8.51
N ARG A 164 -9.57 11.40 -8.52
CA ARG A 164 -10.74 11.90 -7.81
C ARG A 164 -10.58 11.69 -6.32
N THR A 165 -10.69 12.76 -5.55
CA THR A 165 -10.68 12.75 -4.08
C THR A 165 -12.05 13.11 -3.53
N GLY A 166 -12.45 12.51 -2.41
CA GLY A 166 -13.70 12.83 -1.73
C GLY A 166 -14.49 11.60 -1.27
N GLN A 167 -15.40 11.82 -0.33
CA GLN A 167 -16.08 10.75 0.40
C GLN A 167 -17.08 9.94 -0.45
N ASN A 168 -17.46 10.46 -1.63
CA ASN A 168 -18.43 9.86 -2.55
C ASN A 168 -17.79 9.23 -3.81
N VAL A 169 -16.46 9.03 -3.84
CA VAL A 169 -15.80 8.37 -4.97
C VAL A 169 -16.02 6.87 -4.86
N THR A 170 -17.02 6.35 -5.59
CA THR A 170 -17.35 4.92 -5.63
C THR A 170 -16.61 4.16 -6.73
N SER A 171 -16.19 4.86 -7.81
CA SER A 171 -15.34 4.32 -8.88
C SER A 171 -14.76 5.45 -9.74
N GLN A 172 -13.75 5.15 -10.57
CA GLN A 172 -13.27 6.09 -11.58
C GLN A 172 -14.29 6.36 -12.72
N THR A 173 -15.36 5.56 -12.83
CA THR A 173 -16.30 5.61 -13.96
C THR A 173 -17.65 6.24 -13.58
N TYR A 174 -17.98 6.30 -12.30
CA TYR A 174 -19.25 6.85 -11.83
C TYR A 174 -19.09 8.31 -11.40
N VAL A 175 -19.81 9.21 -12.06
CA VAL A 175 -19.69 10.67 -11.88
C VAL A 175 -20.92 11.18 -11.14
N ASN A 176 -20.71 11.82 -9.99
CA ASN A 176 -21.69 12.77 -9.46
C ASN A 176 -21.24 14.16 -9.94
N VAL A 177 -21.99 14.75 -10.86
CA VAL A 177 -21.62 15.96 -11.62
C VAL A 177 -21.54 17.23 -10.78
N ASN A 178 -21.89 17.14 -9.49
CA ASN A 178 -21.99 18.28 -8.57
C ASN A 178 -20.81 18.38 -7.59
N GLY A 179 -19.78 17.55 -7.73
CA GLY A 179 -18.62 17.59 -6.84
C GLY A 179 -17.64 18.68 -7.25
N ASN A 180 -17.80 19.90 -6.73
CA ASN A 180 -16.63 20.74 -6.52
C ASN A 180 -15.62 19.87 -5.76
N SER A 181 -14.45 19.65 -6.36
CA SER A 181 -13.40 18.91 -5.70
C SER A 181 -12.88 19.80 -4.58
N ASP A 182 -13.43 19.63 -3.39
CA ASP A 182 -13.07 20.46 -2.24
C ASP A 182 -11.56 20.35 -2.04
N GLU A 183 -10.86 21.48 -2.02
CA GLU A 183 -9.42 21.57 -1.70
C GLU A 183 -9.11 20.78 -0.42
N ASN A 184 -10.05 20.78 0.53
CA ASN A 184 -9.98 20.00 1.76
C ASN A 184 -9.95 18.48 1.51
N ALA A 185 -10.67 17.96 0.51
CA ALA A 185 -10.67 16.54 0.17
C ALA A 185 -9.32 16.09 -0.43
N TYR A 186 -8.69 16.92 -1.25
CA TYR A 186 -7.32 16.66 -1.73
C TYR A 186 -6.33 16.68 -0.57
N LEU A 187 -6.42 17.66 0.32
CA LEU A 187 -5.55 17.76 1.49
C LEU A 187 -5.70 16.57 2.43
N LEU A 188 -6.93 16.12 2.69
CA LEU A 188 -7.19 14.93 3.50
C LEU A 188 -6.60 13.67 2.85
N THR A 189 -6.76 13.52 1.53
CA THR A 189 -6.20 12.37 0.79
C THR A 189 -4.66 12.40 0.82
N ALA A 190 -4.06 13.57 0.59
CA ALA A 190 -2.61 13.76 0.63
C ALA A 190 -2.04 13.49 2.03
N HIS A 191 -2.72 13.96 3.08
CA HIS A 191 -2.37 13.65 4.47
C HIS A 191 -2.43 12.15 4.74
N GLY A 192 -3.45 11.45 4.25
CA GLY A 192 -3.55 9.99 4.35
C GLY A 192 -2.35 9.28 3.73
N ILE A 193 -1.98 9.64 2.50
CA ILE A 193 -0.82 9.07 1.79
C ILE A 193 0.48 9.33 2.55
N VAL A 194 0.72 10.58 2.98
CA VAL A 194 1.93 10.94 3.73
C VAL A 194 1.96 10.23 5.09
N SER A 195 0.80 10.03 5.72
CA SER A 195 0.67 9.38 7.03
C SER A 195 1.07 7.91 7.02
N GLU A 196 1.06 7.24 5.86
CA GLU A 196 1.57 5.87 5.76
C GLU A 196 3.08 5.80 6.05
N TYR A 197 3.81 6.88 5.76
CA TYR A 197 5.28 6.94 5.87
C TYR A 197 5.80 7.63 7.13
N ILE A 198 4.93 8.00 8.07
CA ILE A 198 5.31 8.64 9.33
C ILE A 198 4.61 7.98 10.51
N SER A 199 5.11 8.21 11.73
CA SER A 199 4.46 7.69 12.93
C SER A 199 3.06 8.29 13.14
N MET A 200 2.18 7.54 13.80
CA MET A 200 0.82 7.98 14.12
C MET A 200 0.78 9.29 14.92
N GLU A 201 1.75 9.47 15.83
CA GLU A 201 1.89 10.71 16.61
C GLU A 201 2.18 11.91 15.69
N LEU A 202 3.14 11.76 14.76
CA LEU A 202 3.51 12.84 13.85
C LEU A 202 2.41 13.13 12.83
N SER A 203 1.69 12.11 12.38
CA SER A 203 0.49 12.25 11.53
C SER A 203 -0.60 13.09 12.21
N THR A 204 -0.84 12.85 13.50
CA THR A 204 -1.83 13.61 14.29
C THR A 204 -1.39 15.07 14.44
N LYS A 205 -0.13 15.31 14.79
CA LYS A 205 0.44 16.67 14.88
C LYS A 205 0.39 17.41 13.53
N LEU A 206 0.66 16.72 12.43
CA LEU A 206 0.58 17.28 11.07
C LEU A 206 -0.86 17.66 10.70
N SER A 207 -1.84 16.82 11.04
CA SER A 207 -3.26 17.11 10.82
C SER A 207 -3.69 18.38 11.55
N SER A 208 -3.32 18.51 12.83
CA SER A 208 -3.56 19.73 13.62
C SER A 208 -2.81 20.94 13.07
N PHE A 209 -1.54 20.79 12.65
CA PHE A 209 -0.72 21.87 12.10
C PHE A 209 -1.28 22.42 10.77
N MET A 210 -1.90 21.57 9.96
CA MET A 210 -2.50 21.94 8.69
C MET A 210 -3.99 22.31 8.80
N ASN A 211 -4.61 22.21 9.98
CA ASN A 211 -6.04 22.40 10.21
C ASN A 211 -6.93 21.54 9.29
N ILE A 212 -6.55 20.29 9.07
CA ILE A 212 -7.32 19.37 8.22
C ILE A 212 -8.57 18.92 8.98
N VAL A 213 -9.75 19.30 8.48
CA VAL A 213 -11.03 18.87 9.06
C VAL A 213 -11.47 17.58 8.39
N ASP A 214 -11.51 16.50 9.17
CA ASP A 214 -12.09 15.21 8.74
C ASP A 214 -13.57 15.15 9.10
N GLU A 215 -14.42 15.59 8.18
CA GLU A 215 -15.88 15.59 8.31
C GLU A 215 -16.46 14.17 8.48
N SER A 216 -15.71 13.13 8.10
CA SER A 216 -16.17 11.74 8.23
C SER A 216 -16.30 11.27 9.69
N LYS A 217 -15.57 11.90 10.61
CA LYS A 217 -15.65 11.65 12.06
C LYS A 217 -16.85 12.34 12.73
N GLN A 218 -17.49 13.30 12.06
CA GLN A 218 -18.67 13.99 12.60
C GLN A 218 -19.97 13.21 12.32
N VAL A 219 -19.98 12.30 11.35
CA VAL A 219 -21.14 11.45 11.03
C VAL A 219 -21.14 10.19 11.90
N ASN A 220 -21.36 10.37 13.20
CA ASN A 220 -21.76 9.27 14.08
C ASN A 220 -23.15 8.77 13.64
N GLY A 221 -23.24 7.66 12.91
CA GLY A 221 -24.54 6.99 12.71
C GLY A 221 -24.68 5.92 11.62
N ALA A 222 -23.80 5.85 10.61
CA ALA A 222 -23.93 4.85 9.56
C ALA A 222 -22.71 3.93 9.52
N LYS A 223 -22.83 2.76 10.17
CA LYS A 223 -21.83 1.67 10.12
C LYS A 223 -21.53 1.32 8.64
N ARG A 224 -20.35 1.71 8.15
CA ARG A 224 -19.78 1.16 6.90
C ARG A 224 -19.57 -0.34 7.09
N LYS A 225 -20.23 -1.16 6.26
CA LYS A 225 -19.89 -2.58 6.08
C LYS A 225 -18.78 -2.71 5.04
N SER A 226 -17.58 -2.28 5.37
CA SER A 226 -16.39 -2.58 4.55
C SER A 226 -15.10 -2.34 5.33
N ILE A 227 -15.05 -2.77 6.58
CA ILE A 227 -13.81 -3.28 7.16
C ILE A 227 -13.88 -4.78 6.92
N VAL A 228 -13.27 -5.21 5.83
CA VAL A 228 -12.83 -6.59 5.68
C VAL A 228 -11.36 -6.55 6.05
N ASP A 229 -11.08 -6.71 7.34
CA ASP A 229 -9.76 -7.00 7.83
C ASP A 229 -9.25 -8.25 7.08
N LEU A 230 -8.19 -8.08 6.29
CA LEU A 230 -7.52 -9.17 5.59
C LEU A 230 -6.59 -9.98 6.49
N GLU A 231 -6.58 -9.72 7.79
CA GLU A 231 -5.81 -10.46 8.78
C GLU A 231 -6.74 -11.19 9.75
N ASN A 232 -6.54 -12.51 9.86
CA ASN A 232 -7.23 -13.48 10.74
C ASN A 232 -8.55 -14.08 10.24
N VAL A 233 -8.48 -14.89 9.17
CA VAL A 233 -9.34 -16.09 9.10
C VAL A 233 -8.58 -17.26 9.70
N ASN A 234 -8.82 -17.50 10.99
CA ASN A 234 -8.51 -18.77 11.63
C ASN A 234 -9.23 -19.88 10.84
N MET A 235 -8.48 -20.60 10.01
CA MET A 235 -8.94 -21.84 9.40
C MET A 235 -9.25 -22.83 10.52
N LYS A 236 -10.54 -23.04 10.81
CA LYS A 236 -10.98 -24.26 11.47
C LYS A 236 -10.52 -25.43 10.59
N LYS A 237 -9.54 -26.17 11.09
CA LYS A 237 -9.09 -27.47 10.57
C LYS A 237 -10.29 -28.29 10.11
N SER A 238 -10.38 -28.54 8.81
CA SER A 238 -11.13 -29.68 8.30
C SER A 238 -10.38 -30.95 8.73
N ARG A 239 -10.94 -31.70 9.69
CA ARG A 239 -10.61 -33.12 9.82
C ARG A 239 -11.33 -33.84 8.70
N LEU A 240 -10.56 -34.44 7.80
CA LEU A 240 -11.02 -35.54 6.98
C LEU A 240 -11.41 -36.68 7.94
N SER A 241 -12.66 -37.11 7.86
CA SER A 241 -13.06 -38.46 8.22
C SER A 241 -14.06 -38.91 7.19
N ASP A 242 -13.66 -39.92 6.42
CA ASP A 242 -14.53 -40.79 5.66
C ASP A 242 -15.71 -41.22 6.52
N GLU A 243 -16.92 -41.13 5.97
CA GLU A 243 -17.88 -42.24 5.95
C GLU A 243 -19.14 -41.82 5.19
N THR A 244 -19.48 -42.68 4.24
CA THR A 244 -20.69 -42.71 3.43
C THR A 244 -21.95 -42.71 4.30
N ASN A 245 -22.90 -41.79 4.04
CA ASN A 245 -24.36 -42.04 4.02
C ASN A 245 -25.15 -40.71 3.98
N PHE A 246 -25.55 -40.26 2.79
CA PHE A 246 -26.54 -39.18 2.64
C PHE A 246 -27.94 -39.78 2.45
N LYS A 247 -28.79 -39.67 3.48
CA LYS A 247 -30.26 -39.79 3.35
C LYS A 247 -30.81 -38.45 2.87
N VAL A 248 -31.60 -38.49 1.80
CA VAL A 248 -32.37 -37.35 1.26
C VAL A 248 -33.64 -37.20 2.10
N ASN A 249 -33.86 -36.04 2.69
CA ASN A 249 -35.18 -35.59 3.14
C ASN A 249 -35.55 -34.33 2.35
N GLU A 250 -36.70 -34.39 1.66
CA GLU A 250 -37.32 -33.28 0.94
C GLU A 250 -37.73 -32.14 1.89
N PRO A 251 -37.54 -30.87 1.52
CA PRO A 251 -38.12 -29.75 2.25
C PRO A 251 -39.52 -29.39 1.72
N GLU A 252 -40.48 -29.38 2.64
CA GLU A 252 -41.84 -28.90 2.42
C GLU A 252 -41.88 -27.41 2.03
N THR A 253 -42.76 -27.13 1.07
CA THR A 253 -43.07 -25.84 0.48
C THR A 253 -43.76 -24.85 1.43
N LYS A 254 -43.27 -23.61 1.48
CA LYS A 254 -44.11 -22.42 1.71
C LYS A 254 -43.92 -21.42 0.57
N GLU A 255 -44.87 -21.43 -0.36
CA GLU A 255 -44.90 -20.54 -1.52
C GLU A 255 -45.22 -19.09 -1.11
N SER A 256 -44.33 -18.15 -1.48
CA SER A 256 -44.69 -16.73 -1.55
C SER A 256 -44.92 -16.34 -3.01
N LYS A 257 -46.11 -15.80 -3.30
CA LYS A 257 -46.64 -15.57 -4.67
C LYS A 257 -45.87 -14.55 -5.55
N LYS A 258 -44.79 -13.93 -5.05
CA LYS A 258 -43.91 -13.03 -5.84
C LYS A 258 -42.68 -13.72 -6.45
N ALA A 259 -42.37 -14.96 -6.06
CA ALA A 259 -41.22 -15.71 -6.60
C ALA A 259 -41.51 -16.42 -7.93
N LYS A 260 -42.79 -16.69 -8.26
CA LYS A 260 -43.18 -17.49 -9.45
C LYS A 260 -42.92 -16.78 -10.79
N GLN A 261 -43.06 -15.46 -10.89
CA GLN A 261 -42.88 -14.75 -12.17
C GLN A 261 -41.41 -14.52 -12.57
N LYS A 262 -40.47 -14.49 -11.61
CA LYS A 262 -39.05 -14.21 -11.89
C LYS A 262 -38.29 -15.48 -12.29
N ASN A 263 -38.65 -16.63 -11.71
CA ASN A 263 -38.04 -17.92 -12.03
C ASN A 263 -38.47 -18.46 -13.40
N GLU A 264 -39.67 -18.14 -13.87
CA GLU A 264 -40.13 -18.54 -15.21
C GLU A 264 -39.39 -17.78 -16.33
N LYS A 265 -39.06 -16.49 -16.10
CA LYS A 265 -38.26 -15.69 -17.05
C LYS A 265 -36.79 -16.13 -17.11
N LEU A 266 -36.23 -16.60 -15.99
CA LEU A 266 -34.87 -17.16 -15.94
C LEU A 266 -34.80 -18.56 -16.58
N ALA A 267 -35.82 -19.40 -16.39
CA ALA A 267 -35.90 -20.73 -17.02
C ALA A 267 -36.02 -20.64 -18.55
N LYS A 268 -36.80 -19.67 -19.06
CA LYS A 268 -36.91 -19.40 -20.51
C LYS A 268 -35.60 -18.91 -21.14
N ALA A 269 -34.73 -18.23 -20.38
CA ALA A 269 -33.42 -17.78 -20.84
C ALA A 269 -32.35 -18.90 -20.84
N ALA A 270 -32.55 -19.97 -20.06
CA ALA A 270 -31.65 -21.13 -19.99
C ALA A 270 -31.93 -22.21 -21.05
N THR A 271 -33.04 -22.13 -21.78
CA THR A 271 -33.45 -23.11 -22.80
C THR A 271 -32.59 -23.12 -24.08
N GLY A 272 -31.54 -22.30 -24.16
CA GLY A 272 -30.67 -22.18 -25.35
C GLY A 272 -29.17 -22.37 -25.10
N SER A 273 -28.71 -22.51 -23.84
CA SER A 273 -27.28 -22.68 -23.54
C SER A 273 -26.96 -24.13 -23.23
N LYS A 274 -26.09 -24.74 -24.04
CA LYS A 274 -25.54 -26.08 -23.76
C LYS A 274 -24.71 -26.02 -22.48
N ASN A 275 -24.80 -27.06 -21.66
CA ASN A 275 -24.00 -27.21 -20.45
C ASN A 275 -22.49 -27.10 -20.78
N ILE A 276 -21.75 -26.30 -20.00
CA ILE A 276 -20.32 -26.02 -20.18
C ILE A 276 -19.47 -27.30 -20.26
N LEU A 277 -19.92 -28.39 -19.61
CA LEU A 277 -19.25 -29.70 -19.65
C LEU A 277 -19.18 -30.31 -21.05
N SER A 278 -20.07 -29.91 -21.97
CA SER A 278 -20.04 -30.39 -23.36
C SER A 278 -18.88 -29.84 -24.19
N PHE A 279 -18.18 -28.79 -23.73
CA PHE A 279 -17.02 -28.22 -24.41
C PHE A 279 -15.70 -28.95 -24.13
N PHE A 280 -15.65 -29.79 -23.10
CA PHE A 280 -14.41 -30.47 -22.68
C PHE A 280 -14.34 -31.93 -23.10
N ASN A 281 -15.35 -32.44 -23.81
CA ASN A 281 -15.30 -33.78 -24.35
C ASN A 281 -14.44 -33.82 -25.61
N LYS A 282 -13.31 -34.51 -25.51
CA LYS A 282 -12.37 -34.77 -26.60
C LYS A 282 -13.09 -35.59 -27.70
N LYS A 283 -13.17 -35.06 -28.92
CA LYS A 283 -13.72 -35.81 -30.07
C LYS A 283 -12.79 -37.00 -30.36
N SER A 284 -13.36 -38.20 -30.36
CA SER A 284 -12.75 -39.40 -30.91
C SER A 284 -12.98 -39.47 -32.42
#